data_AF-A0A5C4WJY8-F1
#
_entry.id   AF-A0A5C4WJY8-F1
#
_cell.length_a   1.000
_cell.length_b   1.000
_cell.length_c   1.000
_cell.angle_alpha   90.00
_cell.angle_beta   90.00
_cell.angle_gamma   90.00
#
_symmetry.space_group_name_H-M   'P 1'
#
loop_
_entity.id
_entity.type
_entity.pdbx_description
1 polymer ?
#
loop_
_entity_poly.entity_id
_entity_poly.type
_entity_poly.pdbx_seq_one_letter_code
_entity_poly.pdbx_strand_id
1 'polypeptide(L)'
;MGSRSVLLAGGEGGKGLDEEFSFGILLRAFRQAAELTIEELAHASGVSVRAIGDMERGVSRGPQRRTVSALAEVLRLPPDEHDAFLAAARAGRPPPVSAVVRAAA
;
A
#
# COMPACT_ATOMS: atom_id res chain seq x y z
N MET A 1 -11.91 -13.18 16.63
CA MET A 1 -10.76 -13.95 17.17
C MET A 1 -9.85 -14.28 16.01
N GLY A 2 -8.63 -13.75 16.05
CA GLY A 2 -7.67 -13.85 14.95
C GLY A 2 -6.80 -12.60 14.91
N SER A 3 -6.17 -12.25 16.04
CA SER A 3 -5.16 -11.21 16.11
C SER A 3 -4.00 -11.63 15.23
N ARG A 4 -3.94 -11.12 13.99
CA ARG A 4 -2.80 -11.32 13.10
C ARG A 4 -1.75 -10.28 13.44
N SER A 5 -1.01 -10.55 14.51
CA SER A 5 0.27 -9.90 14.77
C SER A 5 1.23 -10.26 13.65
N VAL A 6 1.51 -9.32 12.75
CA VAL A 6 2.59 -9.44 11.78
C VAL A 6 3.87 -8.98 12.47
N LEU A 7 4.73 -9.95 12.78
CA LEU A 7 6.04 -9.75 13.38
C LEU A 7 6.97 -9.08 12.35
N LEU A 8 7.39 -7.84 12.63
CA LEU A 8 8.43 -7.14 11.88
C LEU A 8 9.80 -7.67 12.30
N ALA A 9 10.44 -8.46 11.44
CA ALA A 9 11.86 -8.77 11.54
C ALA A 9 12.50 -8.59 10.16
N GLY A 10 13.46 -7.69 10.08
CA GLY A 10 14.29 -7.47 8.90
C GLY A 10 15.24 -8.64 8.64
N GLY A 11 15.66 -8.78 7.38
CA GLY A 11 16.71 -9.71 6.97
C GLY A 11 16.67 -10.05 5.48
N GLU A 12 17.38 -9.26 4.68
CA GLU A 12 18.18 -9.68 3.50
C GLU A 12 17.68 -10.90 2.71
N GLY A 13 16.75 -10.65 1.78
CA GLY A 13 16.21 -11.64 0.82
C GLY A 13 15.08 -11.07 -0.03
N GLY A 14 15.18 -9.79 -0.39
CA GLY A 14 14.07 -8.92 -0.83
C GLY A 14 13.62 -9.07 -2.27
N LYS A 15 13.08 -10.24 -2.63
CA LYS A 15 12.14 -10.39 -3.76
C LYS A 15 10.85 -11.12 -3.40
N GLY A 16 10.85 -12.01 -2.40
CA GLY A 16 9.69 -12.84 -2.06
C GLY A 16 8.76 -12.24 -1.00
N LEU A 17 9.32 -11.59 0.02
CA LEU A 17 8.55 -11.02 1.13
C LEU A 17 8.03 -9.60 0.79
N ASP A 18 8.81 -8.82 0.05
CA ASP A 18 8.42 -7.48 -0.42
C ASP A 18 7.28 -7.52 -1.45
N GLU A 19 7.16 -8.61 -2.23
CA GLU A 19 6.02 -8.82 -3.14
C GLU A 19 4.76 -9.25 -2.37
N GLU A 20 4.89 -10.15 -1.39
CA GLU A 20 3.78 -10.61 -0.53
C GLU A 20 3.20 -9.49 0.34
N PHE A 21 4.04 -8.54 0.78
CA PHE A 21 3.63 -7.35 1.53
C PHE A 21 3.62 -6.06 0.69
N SER A 22 3.59 -6.18 -0.64
CA SER A 22 3.53 -5.00 -1.51
C SER A 22 2.22 -4.24 -1.34
N PHE A 23 2.27 -2.92 -1.56
CA PHE A 23 1.09 -2.06 -1.41
C PHE A 23 -0.13 -2.56 -2.20
N GLY A 24 0.08 -3.04 -3.42
CA GLY A 24 -1.00 -3.53 -4.29
C GLY A 24 -1.71 -4.77 -3.74
N ILE A 25 -0.94 -5.70 -3.15
CA ILE A 25 -1.48 -6.91 -2.53
C ILE A 25 -2.29 -6.57 -1.29
N LEU A 26 -1.76 -5.69 -0.41
CA LEU A 26 -2.48 -5.22 0.77
C LEU A 26 -3.77 -4.49 0.40
N LEU A 27 -3.73 -3.58 -0.58
CA LEU A 27 -4.91 -2.86 -1.06
C LEU A 27 -5.99 -3.82 -1.54
N ARG A 28 -5.62 -4.81 -2.35
CA ARG A 28 -6.57 -5.82 -2.85
C ARG A 28 -7.16 -6.65 -1.72
N ALA A 29 -6.33 -7.09 -0.78
CA ALA A 29 -6.77 -7.90 0.35
C ALA A 29 -7.77 -7.14 1.24
N PHE A 30 -7.47 -5.90 1.60
CA PHE A 30 -8.37 -5.06 2.40
C PHE A 30 -9.65 -4.72 1.65
N ARG A 31 -9.57 -4.42 0.35
CA ARG A 31 -10.76 -4.17 -0.46
C ARG A 31 -11.70 -5.38 -0.49
N GLN A 32 -11.14 -6.58 -0.69
CA GLN A 32 -11.91 -7.83 -0.68
C GLN A 32 -12.52 -8.12 0.70
N ALA A 33 -11.78 -7.87 1.78
CA ALA A 33 -12.28 -8.01 3.14
C ALA A 33 -13.41 -7.01 3.47
N ALA A 34 -13.39 -5.83 2.86
CA ALA A 34 -14.46 -4.85 2.92
C ALA A 34 -15.61 -5.10 1.92
N GLU A 35 -15.52 -6.17 1.12
CA GLU A 35 -16.51 -6.56 0.11
C GLU A 35 -16.78 -5.48 -0.96
N LEU A 36 -15.79 -4.63 -1.24
CA LEU A 36 -15.91 -3.54 -2.21
C LEU A 36 -15.39 -3.95 -3.58
N THR A 37 -16.07 -3.55 -4.65
CA THR A 37 -15.50 -3.52 -6.00
C THR A 37 -14.48 -2.39 -6.14
N ILE A 38 -13.70 -2.40 -7.22
CA ILE A 38 -12.79 -1.29 -7.53
C ILE A 38 -13.60 -0.01 -7.78
N GLU A 39 -14.74 -0.12 -8.47
CA GLU A 39 -15.65 1.02 -8.70
C GLU A 39 -16.21 1.62 -7.41
N GLU A 40 -16.64 0.80 -6.46
CA GLU A 40 -17.18 1.29 -5.18
C GLU A 40 -16.10 1.96 -4.33
N LEU A 41 -14.91 1.35 -4.24
CA LEU A 41 -13.78 1.95 -3.53
C LEU A 41 -13.36 3.27 -4.18
N ALA A 42 -13.34 3.32 -5.52
CA ALA A 42 -13.04 4.53 -6.28
C ALA A 42 -14.03 5.65 -5.97
N HIS A 43 -15.33 5.34 -6.03
CA HIS A 43 -16.40 6.29 -5.77
C HIS A 43 -16.31 6.86 -4.34
N ALA A 44 -16.16 6.00 -3.34
CA ALA A 44 -16.12 6.41 -1.94
C ALA A 44 -14.84 7.17 -1.56
N SER A 45 -13.70 6.84 -2.16
CA SER A 45 -12.39 7.47 -1.83
C SER A 45 -12.07 8.70 -2.67
N GLY A 46 -12.80 8.95 -3.77
CA GLY A 46 -12.47 9.98 -4.75
C GLY A 46 -11.22 9.67 -5.59
N VAL A 47 -10.70 8.44 -5.51
CA VAL A 47 -9.57 7.96 -6.33
C VAL A 47 -10.13 7.29 -7.59
N SER A 48 -9.49 7.46 -8.74
CA SER A 48 -10.01 6.87 -9.97
C SER A 48 -9.91 5.33 -9.98
N VAL A 49 -10.89 4.67 -10.61
CA VAL A 49 -10.91 3.21 -10.85
C VAL A 49 -9.59 2.73 -11.46
N ARG A 50 -9.09 3.47 -12.47
CA ARG A 50 -7.81 3.17 -13.12
C ARG A 50 -6.64 3.23 -12.14
N ALA A 51 -6.56 4.27 -11.30
CA ALA A 51 -5.47 4.42 -10.36
C ALA A 51 -5.47 3.28 -9.33
N ILE A 52 -6.64 2.88 -8.81
CA ILE A 52 -6.76 1.73 -7.90
C ILE A 52 -6.37 0.44 -8.61
N GLY A 53 -6.86 0.20 -9.84
CA GLY A 53 -6.49 -0.99 -10.62
C GLY A 53 -5.00 -1.05 -11.00
N ASP A 54 -4.35 0.09 -11.21
CA ASP A 54 -2.90 0.18 -11.40
C ASP A 54 -2.14 -0.11 -10.10
N MET A 55 -2.66 0.35 -8.95
CA MET A 55 -2.09 0.05 -7.63
C MET A 55 -2.19 -1.45 -7.29
N GLU A 56 -3.36 -2.07 -7.45
CA GLU A 56 -3.55 -3.50 -7.16
C GLU A 56 -2.69 -4.42 -8.02
N ARG A 57 -2.39 -4.01 -9.26
CA ARG A 57 -1.48 -4.74 -10.16
C ARG A 57 -0.01 -4.43 -9.93
N GLY A 58 0.32 -3.53 -9.01
CA GLY A 58 1.70 -3.12 -8.74
C GLY A 58 2.33 -2.28 -9.85
N VAL A 59 1.53 -1.68 -10.74
CA VAL A 59 1.99 -0.65 -11.70
C VAL A 59 2.28 0.65 -10.94
N SER A 60 1.39 1.03 -10.02
CA SER A 60 1.59 2.17 -9.13
C SER A 60 1.91 1.68 -7.71
N ARG A 61 3.20 1.56 -7.39
CA ARG A 61 3.68 0.97 -6.13
C ARG A 61 3.79 1.97 -4.98
N GLY A 62 3.90 3.26 -5.27
CA GLY A 62 4.19 4.30 -4.28
C GLY A 62 3.25 5.51 -4.32
N PRO A 63 1.92 5.32 -4.14
CA PRO A 63 0.96 6.43 -4.16
C PRO A 63 1.25 7.51 -3.10
N GLN A 64 0.65 8.69 -3.28
CA GLN A 64 0.81 9.79 -2.33
C GLN A 64 0.11 9.50 -1.01
N ARG A 65 0.66 9.97 0.11
CA ARG A 65 0.11 9.75 1.46
C ARG A 65 -1.38 10.11 1.55
N ARG A 66 -1.79 11.24 0.97
CA ARG A 66 -3.20 11.67 0.94
C ARG A 66 -4.12 10.63 0.28
N THR A 67 -3.67 10.02 -0.81
CA THR A 67 -4.41 8.97 -1.53
C THR A 67 -4.51 7.72 -0.67
N VAL A 68 -3.42 7.33 -0.04
CA VAL A 68 -3.40 6.15 0.85
C VAL A 68 -4.32 6.36 2.05
N SER A 69 -4.31 7.54 2.67
CA SER A 69 -5.21 7.88 3.78
C SER A 69 -6.68 7.84 3.36
N ALA A 70 -7.04 8.46 2.23
CA ALA A 70 -8.42 8.42 1.72
C ALA A 70 -8.92 7.00 1.45
N LEU A 71 -8.06 6.12 0.92
CA LEU A 71 -8.38 4.70 0.75
C LEU A 71 -8.56 3.99 2.10
N ALA A 72 -7.66 4.23 3.05
CA ALA A 72 -7.70 3.59 4.36
C ALA A 72 -8.93 3.99 5.19
N GLU A 73 -9.41 5.23 5.05
CA GLU A 73 -10.64 5.72 5.68
C GLU A 73 -11.87 4.96 5.16
N VAL A 74 -11.98 4.76 3.83
CA VAL A 74 -13.07 4.00 3.22
C VAL A 74 -13.00 2.52 3.59
N LEU A 75 -11.80 1.96 3.63
CA LEU A 75 -11.55 0.57 4.04
C LEU A 75 -11.73 0.34 5.55
N ARG A 76 -11.90 1.42 6.34
CA ARG A 76 -12.07 1.38 7.80
C ARG A 76 -10.98 0.60 8.52
N LEU A 77 -9.73 0.78 8.09
CA LEU A 77 -8.60 0.06 8.66
C LEU A 77 -8.38 0.47 10.13
N PRO A 78 -8.16 -0.49 11.05
CA PRO A 78 -7.69 -0.20 12.39
C PRO A 78 -6.29 0.44 12.35
N PRO A 79 -5.86 1.12 13.43
CA PRO A 79 -4.62 1.89 13.44
C PRO A 79 -3.38 1.12 12.98
N ASP A 80 -3.21 -0.13 13.43
CA ASP A 80 -2.05 -0.95 13.08
C ASP A 80 -2.00 -1.28 11.58
N GLU A 81 -3.14 -1.64 10.99
CA GLU A 81 -3.25 -1.93 9.56
C GLU A 81 -3.12 -0.66 8.72
N HIS A 82 -3.63 0.47 9.22
CA HIS A 82 -3.46 1.77 8.59
C HIS A 82 -1.98 2.18 8.52
N ASP A 83 -1.21 2.01 9.59
CA ASP A 83 0.24 2.28 9.60
C ASP A 83 1.02 1.34 8.68
N ALA A 84 0.69 0.04 8.69
CA ALA A 84 1.29 -0.93 7.75
C ALA A 84 1.00 -0.55 6.29
N PHE A 85 -0.23 -0.13 5.99
CA PHE A 85 -0.65 0.28 4.65
C PHE A 85 0.10 1.54 4.17
N LEU A 86 0.31 2.51 5.07
CA LEU A 86 1.15 3.68 4.81
C LEU A 86 2.62 3.34 4.61
N ALA A 87 3.16 2.40 5.40
CA ALA A 87 4.54 1.96 5.29
C ALA A 87 4.80 1.27 3.94
N ALA A 88 3.91 0.38 3.51
CA ALA A 88 3.99 -0.30 2.22
C ALA A 88 3.99 0.70 1.04
N ALA A 89 3.11 1.71 1.08
CA ALA A 89 3.08 2.75 0.06
C ALA A 89 4.37 3.60 0.03
N ARG A 90 5.00 3.84 1.19
CA ARG A 90 6.28 4.54 1.26
C ARG A 90 7.42 3.69 0.68
N ALA A 91 7.44 2.40 1.00
CA ALA A 91 8.46 1.47 0.50
C ALA A 91 8.43 1.32 -1.03
N GLY A 92 7.25 1.39 -1.65
CA GLY A 92 7.11 1.33 -3.10
C GLY A 92 7.47 2.62 -3.87
N ARG A 93 7.87 3.69 -3.17
CA ARG A 93 8.29 4.94 -3.82
C ARG A 93 9.79 4.90 -4.14
N PRO A 94 10.21 5.20 -5.39
CA PRO A 94 11.63 5.34 -5.68
C PRO A 94 12.24 6.49 -4.87
N PRO A 95 13.50 6.36 -4.40
CA PRO A 95 14.17 7.43 -3.69
C PRO A 95 14.23 8.69 -4.56
N PRO A 96 14.15 9.90 -3.98
CA PRO A 96 14.30 11.11 -4.76
C PRO A 96 15.69 11.12 -5.41
N VAL A 97 15.76 11.58 -6.66
CA VAL A 97 17.02 11.60 -7.45
C VAL A 97 18.14 12.34 -6.70
N SER A 98 17.80 13.36 -5.90
CA SER A 98 18.74 14.09 -5.04
C SER A 98 19.36 13.27 -3.91
N ALA A 99 18.67 12.24 -3.40
CA ALA A 99 19.24 11.32 -2.43
C ALA A 99 20.18 10.32 -3.10
N VAL A 100 19.86 9.87 -4.32
CA VAL A 100 20.73 8.97 -5.11
C VAL A 100 22.04 9.65 -5.45
N VAL A 101 22.00 10.91 -5.91
CA VAL A 101 23.20 11.68 -6.28
C VAL A 101 24.11 11.96 -5.08
N ARG A 102 23.57 12.20 -3.88
CA ARG A 102 24.38 12.42 -2.66
C ARG A 102 25.05 11.16 -2.13
N ALA A 103 24.48 9.99 -2.37
CA ALA A 103 25.09 8.73 -1.93
C ALA A 103 26.26 8.29 -2.84
N ALA A 104 26.39 8.88 -4.03
CA ALA A 104 27.40 8.55 -5.03
C ALA A 104 28.61 9.52 -5.03
N ALA A 105 28.64 10.49 -4.10
CA ALA A 105 29.69 11.50 -3.94
C ALA A 105 30.41 11.31 -2.59
#